data_AF-A0A7W4PMI0-F1
#
_entry.id   AF-A0A7W4PMI0-F1
#
_cell.length_a   1.000
_cell.length_b   1.000
_cell.length_c   1.000
_cell.angle_alpha   90.00
_cell.angle_beta   90.00
_cell.angle_gamma   90.00
#
_symmetry.space_group_name_H-M   'P 1'
#
loop_
_entity.id
_entity.type
_entity.pdbx_description
1 polymer ?
#
loop_
_entity_poly.entity_id
_entity_poly.type
_entity_poly.pdbx_seq_one_letter_code
_entity_poly.pdbx_strand_id
1 'polypeptide(L)'
;MDMHSATTQGSPSPAITVQDTIVKATEILDMAGDELMIAQQAVEECVRDFPLTDAEMRRLQKLDVATQTVASVARVLRNLMSLSPTGVSDSVSLTHVYDGVTLGEVVQVLKGEHAPDVSVAAGEIDLF
;
A
#
# COMPACT_ATOMS: atom_id res chain seq x y z
N MET A 1 -9.23 60.90 9.67
CA MET A 1 -9.05 59.84 8.65
C MET A 1 -8.52 58.64 9.39
N ASP A 2 -9.44 57.88 9.99
CA ASP A 2 -9.12 56.71 10.80
C ASP A 2 -8.88 55.53 9.87
N MET A 3 -7.64 55.07 9.81
CA MET A 3 -7.27 53.85 9.10
C MET A 3 -7.68 52.64 9.94
N HIS A 4 -8.84 52.08 9.63
CA HIS A 4 -9.20 50.74 10.08
C HIS A 4 -8.28 49.73 9.39
N SER A 5 -7.25 49.26 10.10
CA SER A 5 -6.49 48.09 9.71
C SER A 5 -7.40 46.87 9.87
N ALA A 6 -7.91 46.36 8.76
CA ALA A 6 -8.60 45.09 8.72
C ALA A 6 -7.58 43.98 9.00
N THR A 7 -7.60 43.45 10.22
CA THR A 7 -6.95 42.18 10.54
C THR A 7 -7.68 41.09 9.77
N THR A 8 -7.15 40.70 8.61
CA THR A 8 -7.52 39.44 7.96
C THR A 8 -7.07 38.31 8.89
N GLN A 9 -7.99 37.84 9.75
CA GLN A 9 -7.85 36.54 10.39
C GLN A 9 -7.81 35.51 9.27
N GLY A 10 -6.60 35.08 8.88
CA GLY A 10 -6.42 33.89 8.06
C GLY A 10 -7.12 32.75 8.77
N SER A 11 -8.11 32.15 8.11
CA SER A 11 -8.81 30.97 8.62
C SER A 11 -7.77 29.95 9.06
N PRO A 12 -7.86 29.38 10.28
CA PRO A 12 -6.93 28.36 10.71
C PRO A 12 -6.99 27.22 9.70
N SER A 13 -5.83 26.86 9.15
CA SER A 13 -5.72 25.67 8.31
C SER A 13 -6.25 24.49 9.10
N PRO A 14 -7.16 23.67 8.54
CA PRO A 14 -7.69 22.52 9.27
C PRO A 14 -6.54 21.60 9.67
N ALA A 15 -6.40 21.38 10.98
CA ALA A 15 -5.43 20.44 11.53
C ALA A 15 -6.03 19.03 11.49
N ILE A 16 -5.22 18.06 11.09
CA ILE A 16 -5.55 16.63 11.11
C ILE A 16 -4.49 15.90 11.93
N THR A 17 -4.88 14.89 12.69
CA THR A 17 -3.91 14.09 13.45
C THR A 17 -3.15 13.14 12.52
N VAL A 18 -1.95 12.68 12.94
CA VAL A 18 -1.22 11.63 12.22
C VAL A 18 -2.07 10.36 12.13
N GLN A 19 -2.76 10.00 13.22
CA GLN A 19 -3.65 8.85 13.27
C GLN A 19 -4.77 8.96 12.22
N ASP A 20 -5.49 10.09 12.18
CA ASP A 20 -6.56 10.30 11.19
C ASP A 20 -6.02 10.28 9.75
N THR A 21 -4.77 10.73 9.55
CA THR A 21 -4.10 10.69 8.25
C THR A 21 -3.78 9.25 7.83
N ILE A 22 -3.31 8.41 8.76
CA ILE A 22 -3.05 6.98 8.50
C ILE A 22 -4.36 6.23 8.21
N VAL A 23 -5.44 6.51 8.94
CA VAL A 23 -6.77 5.95 8.68
C VAL A 23 -7.21 6.28 7.25
N LYS A 24 -7.19 7.56 6.87
CA LYS A 24 -7.58 7.99 5.53
C LYS A 24 -6.67 7.42 4.43
N ALA A 25 -5.36 7.35 4.67
CA ALA A 25 -4.43 6.74 3.73
C ALA A 25 -4.71 5.24 3.54
N THR A 26 -5.08 4.53 4.61
CA THR A 26 -5.51 3.13 4.56
C THR A 26 -6.77 2.97 3.71
N GLU A 27 -7.79 3.82 3.94
CA GLU A 27 -9.03 3.82 3.14
C GLU A 27 -8.76 4.08 1.65
N ILE A 28 -7.83 4.99 1.33
CA ILE A 28 -7.42 5.26 -0.06
C ILE A 28 -6.76 4.03 -0.69
N LEU A 29 -5.91 3.32 0.05
CA LEU A 29 -5.27 2.10 -0.43
C LEU A 29 -6.29 0.98 -0.63
N ASP A 30 -7.29 0.87 0.24
CA ASP A 30 -8.37 -0.11 0.06
C ASP A 30 -9.17 0.18 -1.21
N MET A 31 -9.59 1.43 -1.41
CA MET A 31 -10.28 1.83 -2.64
C MET A 31 -9.43 1.54 -3.89
N ALA A 32 -8.13 1.85 -3.85
CA ALA A 32 -7.22 1.54 -4.96
C ALA A 32 -7.07 0.04 -5.19
N GLY A 33 -7.01 -0.77 -4.12
CA GLY A 33 -6.94 -2.22 -4.19
C GLY A 33 -8.19 -2.83 -4.84
N ASP A 34 -9.38 -2.36 -4.45
CA ASP A 34 -10.65 -2.80 -5.02
C ASP A 34 -10.73 -2.49 -6.53
N GLU A 35 -10.37 -1.26 -6.93
CA GLU A 35 -10.34 -0.87 -8.35
C GLU A 35 -9.33 -1.69 -9.17
N LEU A 36 -8.16 -1.99 -8.60
CA LEU A 36 -7.16 -2.86 -9.24
C LEU A 36 -7.67 -4.29 -9.40
N MET A 37 -8.34 -4.85 -8.38
CA MET A 37 -8.95 -6.18 -8.48
C MET A 37 -10.03 -6.23 -9.58
N ILE A 38 -10.89 -5.21 -9.66
CA ILE A 38 -11.90 -5.10 -10.73
C ILE A 38 -11.22 -5.04 -12.11
N ALA A 39 -10.16 -4.25 -12.25
CA ALA A 39 -9.41 -4.14 -13.50
C ALA A 39 -8.76 -5.48 -13.89
N GLN A 40 -8.17 -6.21 -12.93
CA GLN A 40 -7.62 -7.54 -13.17
C GLN A 40 -8.70 -8.52 -13.64
N GLN A 41 -9.84 -8.55 -12.96
CA GLN A 41 -10.96 -9.41 -13.35
C GLN A 41 -11.43 -9.09 -14.78
N ALA A 42 -11.58 -7.80 -15.11
CA ALA A 42 -11.97 -7.39 -16.46
C ALA A 42 -10.96 -7.85 -17.52
N VAL A 43 -9.65 -7.78 -17.21
CA VAL A 43 -8.61 -8.26 -18.11
C VAL A 43 -8.64 -9.78 -18.25
N GLU A 44 -8.79 -10.52 -17.16
CA GLU A 44 -8.95 -11.99 -17.17
C GLU A 44 -10.16 -12.43 -18.01
N GLU A 45 -11.28 -11.69 -17.92
CA GLU A 45 -12.47 -11.92 -18.74
C GLU A 45 -12.19 -11.64 -20.23
N CYS A 46 -11.48 -10.56 -20.56
CA CYS A 46 -11.15 -10.22 -21.95
C CYS A 46 -10.22 -11.23 -22.61
N VAL A 47 -9.31 -11.83 -21.84
CA VAL A 47 -8.27 -12.72 -22.38
C VAL A 47 -8.61 -14.20 -22.19
N ARG A 48 -9.75 -14.53 -21.58
CA ARG A 48 -10.17 -15.90 -21.24
C ARG A 48 -10.07 -16.89 -22.41
N ASP A 49 -10.48 -16.44 -23.60
CA ASP A 49 -10.54 -17.27 -24.80
C ASP A 49 -9.37 -17.02 -25.76
N PHE A 50 -8.37 -16.21 -25.35
CA PHE A 50 -7.24 -15.83 -26.18
C PHE A 50 -5.92 -16.32 -25.56
N PRO A 51 -5.06 -17.01 -26.34
CA PRO A 51 -3.74 -17.37 -25.85
C PRO A 51 -2.90 -16.11 -25.64
N LEU A 52 -2.45 -15.90 -24.40
CA LEU A 52 -1.54 -14.82 -24.04
C LEU A 52 -0.11 -15.16 -24.45
N THR A 53 0.62 -14.15 -24.92
CA THR A 53 2.07 -14.24 -25.06
C THR A 53 2.75 -14.21 -23.69
N ASP A 54 3.97 -14.74 -23.59
CA ASP A 54 4.78 -14.67 -22.36
C ASP A 54 4.96 -13.23 -21.86
N ALA A 55 5.03 -12.27 -22.79
CA ALA A 55 5.16 -10.85 -22.45
C ALA A 55 3.89 -10.29 -21.81
N GLU A 56 2.71 -10.71 -22.28
CA GLU A 56 1.42 -10.32 -21.69
C GLU A 56 1.22 -11.00 -20.34
N MET A 57 1.52 -12.30 -20.24
CA MET A 57 1.45 -13.04 -18.97
C MET A 57 2.35 -12.39 -17.90
N ARG A 58 3.58 -12.01 -18.26
CA ARG A 58 4.46 -11.26 -17.34
C ARG A 58 3.90 -9.91 -16.93
N ARG A 59 3.19 -9.19 -17.81
CA ARG A 59 2.54 -7.92 -17.45
C ARG A 59 1.36 -8.13 -16.50
N LEU A 60 0.57 -9.19 -16.69
CA LEU A 60 -0.51 -9.54 -15.77
C LEU A 60 0.01 -9.94 -14.39
N GLN A 61 1.10 -10.71 -14.33
CA GLN A 61 1.78 -11.03 -13.07
C GLN A 61 2.26 -9.77 -12.35
N LYS A 62 2.81 -8.79 -13.08
CA LYS A 62 3.20 -7.50 -12.49
C LYS A 62 2.02 -6.70 -11.95
N LEU A 63 0.88 -6.75 -12.65
CA LEU A 63 -0.35 -6.12 -12.18
C LEU A 63 -0.83 -6.79 -10.88
N ASP A 64 -0.76 -8.12 -10.80
CA ASP A 64 -1.10 -8.88 -9.60
C ASP A 64 -0.20 -8.55 -8.41
N VAL A 65 1.12 -8.52 -8.61
CA VAL A 65 2.06 -8.09 -7.58
C VAL A 65 1.76 -6.65 -7.11
N ALA A 66 1.40 -5.75 -8.03
CA ALA A 66 1.03 -4.38 -7.68
C ALA A 66 -0.24 -4.32 -6.81
N THR A 67 -1.29 -5.07 -7.15
CA THR A 67 -2.52 -5.18 -6.34
C THR A 67 -2.22 -5.74 -4.95
N GLN A 68 -1.46 -6.83 -4.88
CA GLN A 68 -1.07 -7.44 -3.60
C GLN A 68 -0.20 -6.52 -2.75
N THR A 69 0.65 -5.70 -3.39
CA THR A 69 1.47 -4.69 -2.70
C THR A 69 0.57 -3.64 -2.04
N VAL A 70 -0.43 -3.11 -2.75
CA VAL A 70 -1.38 -2.13 -2.21
C VAL A 70 -2.12 -2.72 -1.01
N ALA A 71 -2.65 -3.93 -1.13
CA ALA A 71 -3.33 -4.63 -0.03
C ALA A 71 -2.41 -4.88 1.17
N SER A 72 -1.15 -5.26 0.91
CA SER A 72 -0.14 -5.48 1.95
C SER A 72 0.18 -4.20 2.71
N VAL A 73 0.36 -3.07 2.02
CA VAL A 73 0.60 -1.77 2.65
C VAL A 73 -0.61 -1.35 3.50
N ALA A 74 -1.83 -1.48 2.98
CA ALA A 74 -3.04 -1.18 3.75
C ALA A 74 -3.10 -2.01 5.05
N ARG A 75 -2.76 -3.30 4.97
CA ARG A 75 -2.70 -4.18 6.13
C ARG A 75 -1.62 -3.77 7.14
N VAL A 76 -0.42 -3.43 6.66
CA VAL A 76 0.68 -2.92 7.51
C VAL A 76 0.25 -1.68 8.28
N LEU A 77 -0.44 -0.74 7.62
CA LEU A 77 -0.95 0.47 8.28
C LEU A 77 -2.02 0.14 9.33
N ARG A 78 -2.94 -0.79 9.04
CA ARG A 78 -3.93 -1.26 10.04
C ARG A 78 -3.28 -1.92 11.24
N ASN A 79 -2.29 -2.77 11.00
CA ASN A 79 -1.54 -3.43 12.06
C ASN A 79 -0.85 -2.38 12.95
N LEU A 80 -0.21 -1.37 12.34
CA LEU A 80 0.40 -0.27 13.07
C LEU A 80 -0.62 0.52 13.90
N MET A 81 -1.81 0.80 13.36
CA MET A 81 -2.88 1.50 14.08
C MET A 81 -3.49 0.66 15.22
N SER A 82 -3.41 -0.67 15.14
CA SER A 82 -3.91 -1.56 16.19
C SER A 82 -3.00 -1.63 17.41
N LEU A 83 -1.75 -1.18 17.27
CA LEU A 83 -0.83 -1.05 18.38
C LEU A 83 -1.26 0.16 19.22
N SER A 84 -1.25 0.00 20.55
CA SER A 84 -1.49 1.10 21.51
C SER A 84 -0.72 2.36 21.08
N PRO A 85 -1.24 3.58 21.32
CA PRO A 85 -0.64 4.81 20.82
C PRO A 85 0.80 4.95 21.32
N THR A 86 1.72 4.46 20.50
CA THR A 86 3.15 4.54 20.65
C THR A 86 3.54 5.93 20.18
N GLY A 87 4.28 6.66 21.01
CA GLY A 87 4.86 7.93 20.59
C GLY A 87 5.78 7.71 19.37
N VAL A 88 6.11 8.79 18.66
CA VAL A 88 7.00 8.75 17.47
C VAL A 88 8.37 8.09 17.77
N SER A 89 8.76 8.02 19.04
CA SER A 89 10.04 7.44 19.50
C SER A 89 9.93 6.00 20.00
N ASP A 90 8.74 5.41 20.05
CA ASP A 90 8.53 4.07 20.58
C ASP A 90 8.81 3.02 19.50
N SER A 91 9.50 1.95 19.87
CA SER A 91 9.76 0.81 18.99
C SER A 91 8.56 -0.13 18.96
N VAL A 92 8.17 -0.56 17.77
CA VAL A 92 7.15 -1.60 17.56
C VAL A 92 7.81 -2.89 17.09
N SER A 93 7.28 -4.05 17.50
CA SER A 93 7.78 -5.33 16.98
C SER A 93 7.39 -5.47 15.50
N LEU A 94 8.36 -5.74 14.64
CA LEU A 94 8.12 -5.99 13.22
C LEU A 94 7.13 -7.15 13.01
N THR A 95 7.12 -8.16 13.88
CA THR A 95 6.18 -9.29 13.80
C THR A 95 4.72 -8.85 13.87
N HIS A 96 4.42 -7.79 14.63
CA HIS A 96 3.07 -7.23 14.68
C HIS A 96 2.77 -6.39 13.44
N VAL A 97 3.77 -5.70 12.89
CA VAL A 97 3.63 -4.83 11.72
C VAL A 97 3.29 -5.64 10.47
N TYR A 98 3.99 -6.75 10.21
CA TYR A 98 3.74 -7.60 9.03
C TYR A 98 2.76 -8.76 9.27
N ASP A 99 2.04 -8.80 10.40
CA ASP A 99 1.11 -9.89 10.69
C ASP A 99 0.02 -10.05 9.60
N GLY A 100 -0.04 -11.26 9.03
CA GLY A 100 -0.92 -11.60 7.90
C GLY A 100 -0.58 -10.92 6.58
N VAL A 101 0.60 -10.32 6.41
CA VAL A 101 1.15 -9.92 5.11
C VAL A 101 1.71 -11.16 4.42
N THR A 102 1.20 -11.48 3.24
CA THR A 102 1.57 -12.68 2.48
C THR A 102 2.64 -12.42 1.42
N LEU A 103 2.85 -11.16 1.03
CA LEU A 103 3.80 -10.78 0.00
C LEU A 103 5.22 -10.69 0.61
N GLY A 104 6.07 -11.67 0.29
CA GLY A 104 7.42 -11.80 0.83
C GLY A 104 8.29 -10.56 0.62
N GLU A 105 8.22 -9.94 -0.56
CA GLU A 105 8.96 -8.71 -0.87
C GLU A 105 8.61 -7.56 0.09
N VAL A 106 7.34 -7.42 0.48
CA VAL A 106 6.92 -6.41 1.45
C VAL A 106 7.49 -6.71 2.84
N VAL A 107 7.51 -7.98 3.24
CA VAL A 107 8.10 -8.40 4.52
C VAL A 107 9.62 -8.12 4.54
N GLN A 108 10.32 -8.40 3.44
CA GLN A 108 11.75 -8.13 3.30
C GLN A 108 12.05 -6.63 3.38
N VAL A 109 11.28 -5.79 2.67
CA VAL A 109 11.39 -4.33 2.74
C VAL A 109 11.20 -3.83 4.17
N LEU A 110 10.19 -4.36 4.90
CA LEU A 110 9.95 -3.98 6.30
C LEU A 110 11.08 -4.42 7.24
N LYS A 111 11.78 -5.52 6.93
CA LYS A 111 12.98 -5.97 7.65
C LYS A 111 14.23 -5.15 7.32
N GLY A 112 14.15 -4.24 6.34
CA GLY A 112 15.29 -3.47 5.84
C GLY A 112 16.20 -4.27 4.89
N GLU A 113 15.73 -5.42 4.40
CA GLU A 113 16.40 -6.19 3.37
C GLU A 113 16.15 -5.52 2.01
N HIS A 114 17.14 -5.53 1.11
CA HIS A 114 16.90 -5.06 -0.26
C HIS A 114 15.97 -6.06 -0.94
N ALA A 115 14.82 -5.59 -1.43
CA ALA A 115 13.94 -6.40 -2.25
C ALA A 115 14.76 -6.99 -3.40
N PRO A 116 14.70 -8.31 -3.64
CA PRO A 116 15.37 -8.92 -4.78
C PRO A 116 14.87 -8.23 -6.05
N ASP A 117 15.80 -7.91 -6.95
CA ASP A 117 15.46 -7.38 -8.25
C ASP A 117 14.45 -8.34 -8.89
N VAL A 118 13.25 -7.86 -9.25
CA VAL A 118 12.10 -8.67 -9.72
C VAL A 118 12.34 -9.25 -11.14
N SER A 119 13.61 -9.53 -11.45
CA SER A 119 14.09 -10.39 -12.53
C SER A 119 14.06 -11.87 -12.11
N VAL A 120 13.09 -12.29 -11.30
CA VAL A 120 12.84 -13.73 -11.10
C VAL A 120 12.31 -14.27 -12.43
N ALA A 121 13.20 -14.92 -13.17
CA ALA A 121 12.82 -15.69 -14.34
C ALA A 121 11.75 -16.69 -13.90
N ALA A 122 10.66 -16.78 -14.67
CA ALA A 122 9.61 -17.76 -14.45
C ALA A 122 10.24 -19.16 -14.36
N GLY A 123 10.35 -19.70 -13.13
CA GLY A 123 10.99 -20.99 -12.89
C GLY A 123 11.59 -21.19 -11.50
N GLU A 124 12.01 -20.15 -10.78
CA GLU A 124 12.52 -20.31 -9.41
C GLU A 124 11.43 -20.02 -8.38
N ILE A 125 10.80 -21.09 -7.92
CA ILE A 125 10.07 -21.09 -6.65
C ILE A 125 11.14 -21.13 -5.56
N ASP A 126 11.42 -19.98 -4.94
CA ASP A 126 12.23 -19.96 -3.72
C ASP A 126 11.35 -20.42 -2.56
N LEU A 127 11.60 -21.63 -2.07
CA LEU A 127 10.89 -22.27 -0.96
C LEU A 127 11.66 -22.04 0.33
N PHE A 128 11.62 -20.84 0.91
CA PHE A 128 12.00 -20.61 2.30
C PHE A 128 11.12 -19.54 2.97
#